data_AF-A0AAQ3S3K5-F1
#
_entry.id   AF-A0AAQ3S3K5-F1
#
_cell.length_a   1.000
_cell.length_b   1.000
_cell.length_c   1.000
_cell.angle_alpha   90.00
_cell.angle_beta   90.00
_cell.angle_gamma   90.00
#
_symmetry.space_group_name_H-M   'P 1'
#
loop_
_entity.id
_entity.type
_entity.pdbx_description
1 polymer ?
#
loop_
_entity_poly.entity_id
_entity_poly.type
_entity_poly.pdbx_seq_one_letter_code
_entity_poly.pdbx_strand_id
1 'polypeptide(L)'
;MTEESTPKWEGKAMAELPAIVPQLIWEVLEDFCNVHKWLPIETSYHVEGVSGQPGLIRYCALTVEEEEGVGDDAEKTTTMKWAKEKLLEIDPVQRCLTYEVGENNLGFKSYVATIKVFPMNQDGSKIEWSFVCDPVQGWRFQDLNSLIESYLEFMAKKIELACNTN
;
A
#
# COMPACT_ATOMS: atom_id res chain seq x y z
N MET A 1 11.70 -19.70 28.33
CA MET A 1 11.93 -19.73 26.88
C MET A 1 11.94 -18.28 26.44
N THR A 2 13.11 -17.69 26.31
CA THR A 2 13.26 -16.36 25.69
C THR A 2 13.08 -16.58 24.20
N GLU A 3 11.91 -16.21 23.67
CA GLU A 3 11.75 -16.08 22.22
C GLU A 3 12.72 -14.98 21.79
N GLU A 4 13.79 -15.36 21.10
CA GLU A 4 14.62 -14.41 20.37
C GLU A 4 13.73 -13.83 19.27
N SER A 5 13.13 -12.67 19.53
CA SER A 5 12.33 -11.97 18.55
C SER A 5 13.24 -11.60 17.37
N THR A 6 12.96 -12.17 16.20
CA THR A 6 13.59 -11.70 14.97
C THR A 6 13.33 -10.19 14.83
N PRO A 7 14.36 -9.38 14.49
CA PRO A 7 14.14 -7.95 14.30
C PRO A 7 13.04 -7.69 13.29
N LYS A 8 12.13 -6.77 13.62
CA LYS A 8 11.09 -6.33 12.69
C LYS A 8 11.72 -5.70 11.45
N TRP A 9 11.02 -5.83 10.34
CA TRP A 9 11.33 -5.10 9.12
C TRP A 9 10.69 -3.72 9.19
N GLU A 10 11.47 -2.69 8.89
CA GLU A 10 11.04 -1.30 8.83
C GLU A 10 11.50 -0.71 7.50
N GLY A 11 10.56 -0.22 6.70
CA GLY A 11 10.85 0.31 5.38
C GLY A 11 10.00 1.54 5.06
N LYS A 12 10.42 2.27 4.04
CA LYS A 12 9.68 3.44 3.53
C LYS A 12 10.02 3.73 2.08
N ALA A 13 9.01 4.21 1.36
CA ALA A 13 9.12 4.76 0.02
C ALA A 13 8.65 6.21 0.02
N MET A 14 9.16 7.00 -0.94
CA MET A 14 8.70 8.37 -1.17
C MET A 14 8.49 8.63 -2.66
N ALA A 15 7.49 9.44 -2.99
CA ALA A 15 7.27 9.95 -4.33
C ALA A 15 6.95 11.44 -4.28
N GLU A 16 7.60 12.21 -5.14
CA GLU A 16 7.40 13.65 -5.28
C GLU A 16 6.48 13.94 -6.47
N LEU A 17 5.50 14.82 -6.26
CA LEU A 17 4.56 15.31 -7.26
C LEU A 17 4.64 16.84 -7.26
N PRO A 18 5.62 17.43 -7.98
CA PRO A 18 5.98 18.85 -7.83
C PRO A 18 4.92 19.83 -8.35
N ALA A 19 3.93 19.35 -9.11
CA ALA A 19 2.88 20.16 -9.71
C ALA A 19 1.49 19.89 -9.11
N ILE A 20 1.40 19.12 -8.01
CA ILE A 20 0.12 18.72 -7.42
C ILE A 20 0.06 19.13 -5.96
N VAL A 21 -1.00 19.84 -5.61
CA VAL A 21 -1.23 20.34 -4.24
C VAL A 21 -1.55 19.20 -3.27
N PRO A 22 -1.16 19.30 -1.98
CA PRO A 22 -1.29 18.20 -1.03
C PRO A 22 -2.73 17.73 -0.81
N GLN A 23 -3.68 18.66 -0.92
CA GLN A 23 -5.10 18.35 -0.72
C GLN A 23 -5.64 17.39 -1.78
N LEU A 24 -5.23 17.55 -3.05
CA LEU A 24 -5.71 16.72 -4.14
C LEU A 24 -5.19 15.27 -4.02
N ILE A 25 -3.95 15.13 -3.57
CA ILE A 25 -3.37 13.81 -3.26
C ILE A 25 -4.07 13.20 -2.04
N TRP A 26 -4.40 14.01 -1.04
CA TRP A 26 -5.10 13.51 0.13
C TRP A 26 -6.50 12.98 -0.20
N GLU A 27 -7.26 13.67 -1.05
CA GLU A 27 -8.57 13.21 -1.55
C GLU A 27 -8.49 11.82 -2.23
N VAL A 28 -7.36 11.52 -2.88
CA VAL A 28 -7.07 10.21 -3.45
C VAL A 28 -6.81 9.15 -2.38
N LEU A 29 -6.04 9.49 -1.34
CA LEU A 29 -5.62 8.55 -0.30
C LEU A 29 -6.69 8.29 0.77
N GLU A 30 -7.50 9.30 1.09
CA GLU A 30 -8.56 9.20 2.10
C GLU A 30 -9.74 8.35 1.63
N ASP A 31 -9.90 8.16 0.31
CA ASP A 31 -10.83 7.18 -0.30
C ASP A 31 -10.30 5.75 -0.12
N PHE A 32 -10.08 5.36 1.14
CA PHE A 32 -9.35 4.17 1.58
C PHE A 32 -9.82 2.88 0.89
N CYS A 33 -11.13 2.69 0.73
CA CYS A 33 -11.69 1.48 0.15
C CYS A 33 -11.57 1.42 -1.38
N ASN A 34 -11.18 2.50 -2.06
CA ASN A 34 -11.11 2.57 -3.52
C ASN A 34 -9.66 2.66 -4.03
N VAL A 35 -8.68 2.23 -3.24
CA VAL A 35 -7.26 2.33 -3.59
C VAL A 35 -6.88 1.57 -4.88
N HIS A 36 -7.69 0.58 -5.29
CA HIS A 36 -7.53 -0.12 -6.58
C HIS A 36 -7.64 0.80 -7.80
N LYS A 37 -8.26 1.98 -7.65
CA LYS A 37 -8.24 3.02 -8.68
C LYS A 37 -6.85 3.60 -8.88
N TRP A 38 -5.95 3.46 -7.91
CA TRP A 38 -4.65 4.14 -7.84
C TRP A 38 -3.46 3.18 -7.75
N LEU A 39 -3.69 1.90 -7.47
CA LEU A 39 -2.68 0.85 -7.36
C LEU A 39 -2.83 -0.21 -8.46
N PRO A 40 -1.77 -0.96 -8.77
CA PRO A 40 -1.82 -2.07 -9.73
C PRO A 40 -2.41 -3.33 -9.07
N ILE A 41 -3.59 -3.20 -8.47
CA ILE A 41 -4.37 -4.30 -7.86
C ILE A 41 -5.73 -4.39 -8.54
N GLU A 42 -6.35 -5.56 -8.54
CA GLU A 42 -7.60 -5.79 -9.27
C GLU A 42 -8.79 -5.17 -8.56
N THR A 43 -8.82 -5.27 -7.22
CA THR A 43 -9.95 -4.79 -6.45
C THR A 43 -9.55 -4.30 -5.07
N SER A 44 -10.33 -3.34 -4.59
CA SER A 44 -10.38 -2.91 -3.21
C SER A 44 -11.82 -2.50 -2.91
N TYR A 45 -12.41 -2.99 -1.83
CA TYR A 45 -13.78 -2.63 -1.46
C TYR A 45 -14.01 -2.71 0.05
N HIS A 46 -15.05 -2.01 0.51
CA HIS A 46 -15.47 -1.96 1.92
C HIS A 46 -16.02 -3.31 2.38
N VAL A 47 -15.52 -3.82 3.51
CA VAL A 47 -15.99 -5.04 4.18
C VAL A 47 -16.79 -4.73 5.44
N GLU A 48 -16.24 -3.92 6.34
CA GLU A 48 -16.82 -3.62 7.65
C GLU A 48 -16.44 -2.22 8.12
N GLY A 49 -17.25 -1.62 8.99
CA GLY A 49 -16.99 -0.34 9.63
C GLY A 49 -17.71 0.83 8.94
N VAL A 50 -17.20 2.03 9.18
CA VAL A 50 -17.79 3.27 8.65
C VAL A 50 -16.75 3.98 7.78
N SER A 51 -17.15 4.37 6.58
CA SER A 51 -16.25 5.04 5.63
C SER A 51 -15.61 6.29 6.25
N GLY A 52 -14.29 6.44 6.10
CA GLY A 52 -13.53 7.55 6.64
C GLY A 52 -13.36 7.58 8.16
N GLN A 53 -13.62 6.46 8.87
CA GLN A 53 -13.46 6.37 10.32
C GLN A 53 -12.52 5.23 10.74
N PRO A 54 -11.74 5.38 11.83
CA PRO A 54 -11.01 4.28 12.45
C PRO A 54 -11.90 3.04 12.67
N GLY A 55 -11.36 1.87 12.34
CA GLY A 55 -12.08 0.61 12.35
C GLY A 55 -12.65 0.17 11.00
N LEU A 56 -12.63 1.03 9.98
CA LEU A 56 -12.97 0.67 8.60
C LEU A 56 -12.06 -0.45 8.07
N ILE A 57 -12.64 -1.49 7.49
CA ILE A 57 -11.93 -2.62 6.89
C ILE A 57 -12.19 -2.63 5.38
N ARG A 58 -11.12 -2.68 4.60
CA ARG A 58 -11.15 -2.96 3.16
C ARG A 58 -10.60 -4.35 2.86
N TYR A 59 -11.09 -4.98 1.80
CA TYR A 59 -10.48 -6.16 1.19
C TYR A 59 -9.77 -5.74 -0.09
N CYS A 60 -8.48 -6.08 -0.22
CA CYS A 60 -7.65 -5.85 -1.40
C CYS A 60 -7.25 -7.19 -2.00
N ALA A 61 -7.27 -7.31 -3.33
CA ALA A 61 -6.76 -8.50 -4.01
C ALA A 61 -6.16 -8.20 -5.39
N LEU A 62 -5.24 -9.06 -5.79
CA LEU A 62 -4.65 -9.09 -7.12
C LEU A 62 -4.32 -10.53 -7.52
N THR A 63 -4.39 -10.80 -8.81
CA THR A 63 -4.00 -12.10 -9.37
C THR A 63 -2.56 -12.02 -9.86
N VAL A 64 -1.73 -13.00 -9.46
CA VAL A 64 -0.33 -13.13 -9.88
C VAL A 64 -0.19 -14.38 -10.73
N GLU A 65 0.51 -14.25 -11.86
CA GLU A 65 1.01 -15.39 -12.61
C GLU A 65 2.36 -15.81 -12.01
N GLU A 66 2.43 -17.03 -11.50
CA GLU A 66 3.65 -17.64 -10.98
C GLU A 66 4.08 -18.71 -11.99
N GLU A 67 5.32 -18.60 -12.48
CA GLU A 67 5.94 -19.61 -13.33
C GLU A 67 6.68 -20.61 -12.43
N GLU A 68 6.17 -21.84 -12.34
CA GLU A 68 6.85 -22.92 -11.64
C GLU A 68 7.60 -23.80 -12.65
N GLY A 69 8.92 -23.86 -12.52
CA GLY A 69 9.81 -24.65 -13.39
C GLY A 69 10.85 -23.81 -14.12
N VAL A 70 11.64 -24.44 -14.99
CA VAL A 70 12.67 -23.77 -15.80
C VAL A 70 12.60 -24.31 -17.23
N GLY A 71 12.54 -23.42 -18.22
CA GLY A 71 12.49 -23.77 -19.65
C GLY A 71 11.07 -23.78 -20.23
N ASP A 72 10.93 -24.32 -21.44
CA ASP A 72 9.67 -24.30 -22.20
C ASP A 72 8.51 -25.11 -21.54
N ASP A 73 8.81 -25.91 -20.52
CA ASP A 73 7.85 -26.70 -19.75
C ASP A 73 7.42 -26.02 -18.42
N ALA A 74 7.73 -24.73 -18.22
CA ALA A 74 7.30 -24.00 -17.03
C ALA A 74 5.77 -23.92 -16.96
N GLU A 75 5.20 -24.45 -15.87
CA GLU A 75 3.76 -24.41 -15.65
C GLU A 75 3.38 -23.03 -15.13
N LYS A 76 2.51 -22.35 -15.88
CA LYS A 76 1.94 -21.07 -15.46
C LYS A 76 0.78 -21.35 -14.53
N THR A 77 0.99 -21.07 -13.26
CA THR A 77 -0.08 -21.12 -12.27
C THR A 77 -0.55 -19.70 -11.97
N THR A 78 -1.84 -19.55 -11.73
CA THR A 78 -2.44 -18.27 -11.42
C THR A 78 -2.89 -18.31 -9.97
N THR A 79 -2.30 -17.47 -9.11
CA THR A 79 -2.64 -17.42 -7.69
C THR A 79 -3.24 -16.06 -7.34
N MET A 80 -4.36 -16.07 -6.61
CA MET A 80 -4.95 -14.85 -6.06
C MET A 80 -4.26 -14.52 -4.75
N LYS A 81 -3.69 -13.33 -4.65
CA LYS A 81 -3.16 -12.76 -3.39
C LYS A 81 -4.16 -11.74 -2.84
N TRP A 82 -4.38 -11.75 -1.54
CA TRP A 82 -5.35 -10.87 -0.88
C TRP A 82 -4.97 -10.52 0.55
N ALA A 83 -5.49 -9.37 1.01
CA ALA A 83 -5.38 -8.89 2.38
C ALA A 83 -6.65 -8.12 2.78
N LYS A 84 -7.08 -8.30 4.03
CA LYS A 84 -7.98 -7.38 4.72
C LYS A 84 -7.16 -6.35 5.49
N GLU A 85 -7.39 -5.10 5.20
CA GLU A 85 -6.67 -3.98 5.79
C GLU A 85 -7.62 -3.14 6.62
N LYS A 86 -7.26 -2.87 7.87
CA LYS A 86 -8.07 -2.10 8.81
C LYS A 86 -7.45 -0.73 9.05
N LEU A 87 -8.21 0.31 8.80
CA LEU A 87 -7.86 1.70 9.09
C LEU A 87 -7.78 1.88 10.61
N LEU A 88 -6.62 2.30 11.10
CA LEU A 88 -6.35 2.55 12.51
C LEU A 88 -6.53 4.04 12.84
N GLU A 89 -5.98 4.90 12.00
CA GLU A 89 -6.02 6.35 12.18
C GLU A 89 -6.18 7.03 10.81
N ILE A 90 -6.89 8.16 10.80
CA ILE A 90 -7.03 9.03 9.65
C ILE A 90 -7.15 10.48 10.13
N ASP A 91 -6.27 11.34 9.64
CA ASP A 91 -6.21 12.75 9.99
C ASP A 91 -6.13 13.59 8.70
N PRO A 92 -7.26 14.18 8.26
CA PRO A 92 -7.31 15.04 7.08
C PRO A 92 -6.48 16.34 7.21
N VAL A 93 -6.25 16.81 8.44
CA VAL A 93 -5.47 18.04 8.68
C VAL A 93 -3.99 17.77 8.47
N GLN A 94 -3.49 16.66 9.05
CA GLN A 94 -2.12 16.21 8.87
C GLN A 94 -1.90 15.43 7.56
N ARG A 95 -2.98 15.11 6.82
CA ARG A 95 -2.99 14.27 5.61
C ARG A 95 -2.23 12.97 5.84
N CYS A 96 -2.62 12.29 6.92
CA CYS A 96 -1.99 11.07 7.39
C CYS A 96 -3.04 10.00 7.63
N LEU A 97 -2.77 8.77 7.20
CA LEU A 97 -3.52 7.60 7.62
C LEU A 97 -2.58 6.47 8.02
N THR A 98 -3.05 5.63 8.93
CA THR A 98 -2.35 4.42 9.36
C THR A 98 -3.32 3.26 9.30
N TYR A 99 -2.86 2.11 8.82
CA TYR A 99 -3.66 0.89 8.73
C TYR A 99 -2.83 -0.33 9.09
N GLU A 100 -3.50 -1.41 9.49
CA GLU A 100 -2.89 -2.72 9.71
C GLU A 100 -3.38 -3.73 8.67
N VAL A 101 -2.52 -4.70 8.35
CA VAL A 101 -2.95 -5.89 7.60
C VAL A 101 -3.37 -6.95 8.61
N GLY A 102 -4.65 -7.32 8.57
CA GLY A 102 -5.22 -8.41 9.36
C GLY A 102 -5.12 -9.74 8.63
N GLU A 103 -6.26 -10.38 8.37
CA GLU A 103 -6.33 -11.61 7.57
C GLU A 103 -5.74 -11.40 6.18
N ASN A 104 -4.84 -12.27 5.75
CA ASN A 104 -4.21 -12.23 4.44
C ASN A 104 -3.65 -13.61 4.08
N ASN A 105 -3.43 -13.85 2.79
CA ASN A 105 -2.73 -15.04 2.30
C ASN A 105 -1.30 -14.76 1.79
N LEU A 106 -0.80 -13.55 2.06
CA LEU A 106 0.55 -13.09 1.71
C LEU A 106 1.61 -13.47 2.77
N GLY A 107 1.16 -13.82 3.98
CA GLY A 107 2.03 -14.18 5.11
C GLY A 107 2.43 -13.00 6.00
N PHE A 108 1.80 -11.82 5.83
CA PHE A 108 2.04 -10.66 6.69
C PHE A 108 1.60 -10.93 8.12
N LYS A 109 2.44 -10.53 9.08
CA LYS A 109 2.17 -10.54 10.52
C LYS A 109 2.62 -9.23 11.13
N SER A 110 1.83 -8.73 12.08
CA SER A 110 2.10 -7.47 12.79
C SER A 110 2.39 -6.29 11.85
N TYR A 111 1.84 -6.32 10.63
CA TYR A 111 2.12 -5.31 9.60
C TYR A 111 1.26 -4.09 9.85
N VAL A 112 1.93 -2.95 10.03
CA VAL A 112 1.32 -1.63 10.14
C VAL A 112 2.00 -0.72 9.13
N ALA A 113 1.21 0.00 8.35
CA ALA A 113 1.71 1.00 7.42
C ALA A 113 1.10 2.37 7.68
N THR A 114 1.88 3.40 7.38
CA THR A 114 1.48 4.80 7.51
C THR A 114 1.76 5.52 6.19
N ILE A 115 0.75 6.22 5.68
CA ILE A 115 0.86 7.06 4.49
C ILE A 115 0.68 8.53 4.90
N LYS A 116 1.60 9.40 4.48
CA LYS A 116 1.60 10.83 4.78
C LYS A 116 1.80 11.67 3.53
N VAL A 117 1.09 12.79 3.44
CA VAL A 117 1.27 13.80 2.38
C VAL A 117 1.87 15.08 2.94
N PHE A 118 3.08 15.39 2.49
CA PHE A 118 3.81 16.60 2.87
C PHE A 118 3.70 17.66 1.78
N PRO A 119 3.54 18.94 2.14
CA PRO A 119 3.73 20.03 1.20
C PRO A 119 5.20 20.13 0.76
N MET A 120 5.42 20.48 -0.50
CA MET A 120 6.69 20.93 -1.05
C MET A 120 6.61 22.41 -1.42
N ASN A 121 7.72 23.00 -1.86
CA ASN A 121 7.73 24.38 -2.36
C ASN A 121 6.86 24.51 -3.62
N GLN A 122 6.29 25.70 -3.87
CA GLN A 122 5.63 26.05 -5.14
C GLN A 122 4.48 25.09 -5.53
N ASP A 123 3.58 24.80 -4.60
CA ASP A 123 2.35 24.02 -4.81
C ASP A 123 2.53 22.51 -5.07
N GLY A 124 3.76 21.99 -4.96
CA GLY A 124 4.04 20.57 -5.04
C GLY A 124 3.78 19.80 -3.74
N SER A 125 3.88 18.47 -3.83
CA SER A 125 3.67 17.56 -2.71
C SER A 125 4.60 16.38 -2.73
N LYS A 126 4.78 15.74 -1.58
CA LYS A 126 5.48 14.46 -1.44
C LYS A 126 4.62 13.48 -0.67
N ILE A 127 4.50 12.26 -1.18
CA ILE A 127 3.90 11.13 -0.48
C ILE A 127 5.00 10.32 0.17
N GLU A 128 4.83 9.97 1.45
CA GLU A 128 5.64 8.97 2.15
C GLU A 128 4.74 7.78 2.48
N TRP A 129 5.21 6.57 2.18
CA TRP A 129 4.57 5.33 2.60
C TRP A 129 5.58 4.51 3.38
N SER A 130 5.34 4.35 4.68
CA SER A 130 6.20 3.59 5.59
C SER A 130 5.49 2.36 6.11
N PHE A 131 6.26 1.34 6.50
CA PHE A 131 5.74 0.13 7.11
C PHE A 131 6.66 -0.43 8.19
N VAL A 132 6.06 -1.17 9.10
CA VAL A 132 6.74 -2.05 10.05
C VAL A 132 6.02 -3.39 10.08
N CYS A 133 6.75 -4.51 10.03
CA CYS A 133 6.15 -5.84 10.11
C CYS A 133 7.14 -6.88 10.64
N ASP A 134 6.64 -8.06 10.99
CA ASP A 134 7.52 -9.20 11.21
C ASP A 134 8.08 -9.69 9.86
N PRO A 135 9.26 -10.34 9.81
CA PRO A 135 9.77 -10.91 8.57
C PRO A 135 8.77 -11.86 7.91
N VAL A 136 8.56 -11.67 6.60
CA VAL A 136 7.60 -12.45 5.81
C VAL A 136 8.29 -13.67 5.22
N GLN A 137 7.73 -14.86 5.43
CA GLN A 137 8.31 -16.10 4.93
C GLN A 137 8.37 -16.09 3.39
N GLY A 138 9.53 -16.43 2.84
CA GLY A 138 9.76 -16.47 1.39
C GLY A 138 10.13 -15.12 0.78
N TRP A 139 10.18 -14.05 1.57
CA TRP A 139 10.56 -12.71 1.13
C TRP A 139 11.88 -12.30 1.77
N ARG A 140 12.62 -11.42 1.10
CA ARG A 140 13.64 -10.58 1.73
C ARG A 140 13.02 -9.22 2.02
N PHE A 141 13.61 -8.48 2.96
CA PHE A 141 13.22 -7.09 3.23
C PHE A 141 13.17 -6.25 1.95
N GLN A 142 14.17 -6.41 1.07
CA GLN A 142 14.25 -5.67 -0.19
C GLN A 142 13.10 -5.98 -1.13
N ASP A 143 12.61 -7.23 -1.17
CA ASP A 143 11.50 -7.62 -2.03
C ASP A 143 10.22 -6.87 -1.62
N LEU A 144 9.96 -6.76 -0.31
CA LEU A 144 8.85 -6.00 0.23
C LEU A 144 9.04 -4.49 0.04
N ASN A 145 10.22 -3.96 0.33
CA ASN A 145 10.48 -2.53 0.20
C ASN A 145 10.33 -2.07 -1.27
N SER A 146 10.86 -2.85 -2.23
CA SER A 146 10.70 -2.57 -3.66
C SER A 146 9.27 -2.72 -4.15
N LEU A 147 8.46 -3.61 -3.56
CA LEU A 147 7.02 -3.66 -3.85
C LEU A 147 6.33 -2.36 -3.44
N ILE A 148 6.58 -1.86 -2.23
CA ILE A 148 6.00 -0.61 -1.74
C ILE A 148 6.47 0.59 -2.58
N GLU A 149 7.75 0.63 -2.95
CA GLU A 149 8.29 1.63 -3.88
C GLU A 149 7.56 1.60 -5.23
N SER A 150 7.42 0.41 -5.84
CA SER A 150 6.72 0.24 -7.11
C SER A 150 5.26 0.69 -7.05
N TYR A 151 4.55 0.35 -5.97
CA TYR A 151 3.16 0.76 -5.76
C TYR A 151 3.02 2.27 -5.62
N LEU A 152 3.93 2.89 -4.85
CA LEU A 152 3.92 4.32 -4.66
C LEU A 152 4.25 5.08 -5.95
N GLU A 153 5.23 4.61 -6.73
CA GLU A 153 5.56 5.18 -8.03
C GLU A 153 4.38 5.07 -9.03
N PHE A 154 3.71 3.91 -9.07
CA PHE A 154 2.55 3.70 -9.91
C PHE A 154 1.41 4.66 -9.53
N MET A 155 1.13 4.77 -8.24
CA MET A 155 0.14 5.70 -7.70
C MET A 155 0.47 7.15 -8.09
N ALA A 156 1.71 7.60 -7.86
CA ALA A 156 2.13 8.96 -8.16
C ALA A 156 1.93 9.28 -9.66
N LYS A 157 2.43 8.43 -10.56
CA LYS A 157 2.25 8.60 -12.01
C LYS A 157 0.77 8.65 -12.42
N LYS A 158 -0.06 7.81 -11.79
CA LYS A 158 -1.50 7.76 -12.10
C LYS A 158 -2.23 9.01 -11.62
N ILE A 159 -1.86 9.56 -10.47
CA ILE A 159 -2.37 10.84 -9.97
C ILE A 159 -1.95 11.97 -10.92
N GLU A 160 -0.68 12.04 -11.32
CA GLU A 160 -0.20 13.04 -12.30
C GLU A 160 -0.99 13.01 -13.61
N LEU A 161 -1.21 11.82 -14.17
CA LEU A 161 -2.03 11.67 -15.37
C LEU A 161 -3.47 12.13 -15.15
N ALA A 162 -4.10 11.76 -14.03
CA ALA A 162 -5.47 12.18 -13.74
C ALA A 162 -5.61 13.71 -13.59
N CYS A 163 -4.61 14.38 -13.03
CA CYS A 163 -4.62 15.83 -12.85
C CYS A 163 -4.27 16.61 -14.13
N ASN A 164 -3.47 16.03 -15.02
CA ASN A 164 -3.06 16.66 -16.29
C ASN A 164 -4.10 16.54 -17.42
N THR A 165 -5.17 15.76 -17.23
CA THR A 165 -6.19 15.52 -18.27
C THR A 165 -7.38 16.49 -18.18
N ASN A 166 -7.23 17.62 -17.47
CA ASN A 166 -8.24 18.67 -17.31
C ASN A 166 -7.85 19.99 -17.99
#